data_AF-A0A1L1STA1-F1
#
_entry.id   AF-A0A1L1STA1-F1
#
_cell.length_a   1.000
_cell.length_b   1.000
_cell.length_c   1.000
_cell.angle_alpha   90.00
_cell.angle_beta   90.00
_cell.angle_gamma   90.00
#
_symmetry.space_group_name_H-M   'P 1'
#
loop_
_entity.id
_entity.type
_entity.pdbx_description
1 polymer ?
#
loop_
_entity_poly.entity_id
_entity_poly.type
_entity_poly.pdbx_seq_one_letter_code
_entity_poly.pdbx_strand_id
1 'polypeptide(L)'
;MSAIQAAWPSGTECIAKYNFHGTAEQDLPFCKGDVLTIVAVTKDPNWYKAKNKVGREGIIPANYVQKREGVKAGTKLSLMPWFHGKITREQAERLLYPPETGLFLVRESTNYPGDYTLCVSCEGKVEHYRIMYHASKLS
;
A
#
# COMPACT_ATOMS: atom_id res chain seq x y z
N MET A 1 -14.99 7.53 -8.67
CA MET A 1 -14.35 8.59 -9.46
C MET A 1 -12.84 8.38 -9.41
N SER A 2 -12.20 8.07 -10.54
CA SER A 2 -10.74 7.99 -10.61
C SER A 2 -10.17 9.36 -10.32
N ALA A 3 -9.45 9.53 -9.22
CA ALA A 3 -8.70 10.76 -8.99
C ALA A 3 -7.81 11.00 -10.22
N ILE A 4 -7.94 12.14 -10.89
CA ILE A 4 -7.04 12.54 -11.96
C ILE A 4 -5.67 12.65 -11.31
N GLN A 5 -4.81 11.66 -11.55
CA GLN A 5 -3.47 11.67 -11.00
C GLN A 5 -2.71 12.80 -11.69
N ALA A 6 -2.41 13.87 -10.96
CA ALA A 6 -1.67 15.00 -11.50
C ALA A 6 -0.36 14.51 -12.15
N ALA A 7 -0.04 15.05 -13.32
CA ALA A 7 1.16 14.65 -14.07
C ALA A 7 2.42 14.82 -13.22
N TRP A 8 3.35 13.86 -13.31
CA TRP A 8 4.56 13.92 -12.50
C TRP A 8 5.54 14.99 -13.01
N PRO A 9 6.07 15.86 -12.13
CA PRO A 9 7.02 16.89 -12.52
C PRO A 9 8.38 16.30 -12.90
N SER A 10 9.16 17.08 -13.66
CA SER A 10 10.55 16.74 -13.99
C SER A 10 11.38 16.52 -12.72
N GLY A 11 12.28 15.54 -12.75
CA GLY A 11 13.07 15.12 -11.60
C GLY A 11 12.37 14.13 -10.67
N THR A 12 11.08 13.84 -10.88
CA THR A 12 10.38 12.81 -10.09
C THR A 12 11.03 11.45 -10.30
N GLU A 13 11.39 10.78 -9.20
CA GLU A 13 11.86 9.39 -9.26
C GLU A 13 10.69 8.41 -9.24
N CYS A 14 10.78 7.39 -10.07
CA CYS A 14 9.84 6.28 -10.13
C CYS A 14 10.60 4.95 -10.10
N ILE A 15 9.93 3.90 -9.60
CA ILE A 15 10.43 2.53 -9.63
C ILE A 15 9.58 1.71 -10.60
N ALA A 16 10.21 0.93 -11.45
CA ALA A 16 9.53 0.02 -12.36
C ALA A 16 8.82 -1.12 -11.62
N LYS A 17 7.51 -1.26 -11.82
CA LYS A 17 6.68 -2.37 -11.28
C LYS A 17 6.82 -3.65 -12.10
N TYR A 18 7.11 -3.51 -13.39
CA TYR A 18 7.22 -4.60 -14.36
C TYR A 18 8.42 -4.37 -15.30
N ASN A 19 8.77 -5.39 -16.08
CA ASN A 19 9.68 -5.22 -17.22
C ASN A 19 8.95 -4.54 -18.37
N PHE A 20 9.64 -3.69 -19.11
CA PHE A 20 9.14 -3.10 -20.35
C PHE A 20 10.19 -3.26 -21.44
N HIS A 21 9.80 -3.93 -22.53
CA HIS A 21 10.71 -4.26 -23.63
C HIS A 21 10.75 -3.21 -24.75
N GLY A 22 9.90 -2.18 -24.66
CA GLY A 22 9.69 -1.24 -25.76
C GLY A 22 8.74 -1.80 -26.82
N THR A 23 7.95 -0.91 -27.40
CA THR A 23 6.99 -1.16 -28.50
C THR A 23 7.28 -0.30 -29.73
N ALA A 24 8.03 0.78 -29.56
CA ALA A 24 8.50 1.69 -30.61
C ALA A 24 9.97 2.08 -30.37
N GLU A 25 10.64 2.62 -31.39
CA GLU A 25 12.06 3.02 -31.30
C GLU A 25 12.33 4.13 -30.27
N GLN A 26 11.33 4.97 -30.01
CA GLN A 26 11.40 6.06 -29.03
C GLN A 26 11.23 5.60 -27.58
N ASP A 27 10.89 4.33 -27.36
CA ASP A 27 10.65 3.79 -26.03
C ASP A 27 11.96 3.54 -25.30
N LEU A 28 11.91 3.65 -23.97
CA LEU A 28 13.03 3.30 -23.11
C LEU A 28 12.74 1.96 -22.42
N PRO A 29 13.35 0.84 -22.84
CA PRO A 29 13.23 -0.43 -22.13
C PRO A 29 13.85 -0.38 -20.73
N PHE A 30 13.26 -1.10 -19.79
CA PHE A 30 13.73 -1.20 -18.40
C PHE A 30 13.28 -2.51 -17.74
N CYS A 31 13.94 -2.88 -16.64
CA CYS A 31 13.60 -4.04 -15.84
C CYS A 31 12.79 -3.63 -14.59
N LYS A 32 11.97 -4.56 -14.09
CA LYS A 32 11.29 -4.43 -12.80
C LYS A 32 12.31 -4.09 -11.71
N GLY A 33 12.02 -3.08 -10.91
CA GLY A 33 12.89 -2.56 -9.86
C GLY A 33 13.86 -1.47 -10.29
N ASP A 34 14.03 -1.20 -11.59
CA ASP A 34 14.85 -0.07 -12.04
C ASP A 34 14.27 1.26 -11.58
N VAL A 35 15.17 2.19 -11.23
CA VAL A 35 14.83 3.58 -10.93
C VAL A 35 14.93 4.41 -12.20
N LEU A 36 13.87 5.17 -12.47
CA LEU A 36 13.72 6.05 -13.62
C LEU A 36 13.40 7.46 -13.14
N THR A 37 14.01 8.46 -13.76
CA THR A 37 13.75 9.86 -13.47
C THR A 37 12.88 10.45 -14.56
N ILE A 38 11.72 11.00 -14.20
CA ILE A 38 10.83 11.68 -15.15
C ILE A 38 11.53 12.93 -15.67
N VAL A 39 11.59 13.07 -16.99
CA VAL A 39 12.11 14.26 -17.67
C VAL A 39 10.97 15.20 -18.02
N ALA A 40 9.90 14.67 -18.65
CA ALA A 40 8.72 15.44 -19.02
C ALA A 40 7.50 14.52 -19.23
N VAL A 41 6.30 15.08 -19.10
CA VAL A 41 5.06 14.42 -19.55
C VAL A 41 4.93 14.57 -21.07
N THR A 42 4.41 13.55 -21.75
CA THR A 42 4.11 13.66 -23.19
C THR A 42 2.71 14.28 -23.41
N LYS A 43 2.26 14.37 -24.67
CA LYS A 43 0.87 14.75 -24.97
C LYS A 43 -0.14 13.73 -24.45
N ASP A 44 0.27 12.47 -24.31
CA ASP A 44 -0.55 11.41 -23.72
C ASP A 44 -0.19 11.24 -22.24
N PRO A 45 -1.13 11.47 -21.31
CA PRO A 45 -0.90 11.29 -19.87
C PRO A 45 -0.47 9.88 -19.45
N ASN A 46 -0.69 8.86 -20.31
CA ASN A 46 -0.24 7.50 -20.07
C ASN A 46 1.24 7.30 -20.35
N TRP A 47 1.92 8.29 -20.92
CA TRP A 47 3.32 8.19 -21.35
C TRP A 47 4.16 9.37 -20.87
N TYR A 48 5.34 9.05 -20.35
CA TYR A 48 6.33 10.02 -19.89
C TYR A 48 7.63 9.84 -20.64
N LYS A 49 8.34 10.95 -20.89
CA LYS A 49 9.76 10.90 -21.20
C LYS A 49 10.51 10.73 -19.88
N ALA A 50 11.36 9.72 -19.79
CA ALA A 50 12.15 9.42 -18.61
C ALA A 50 13.60 9.12 -18.95
N LYS A 51 14.44 9.10 -17.92
CA LYS A 51 15.87 8.82 -17.98
C LYS A 51 16.22 7.69 -17.02
N ASN A 52 17.06 6.74 -17.46
CA ASN A 52 17.55 5.67 -16.60
C ASN A 52 18.90 6.02 -15.95
N LYS A 53 19.39 5.14 -15.06
CA LYS A 53 20.65 5.31 -14.32
C LYS A 53 21.92 5.48 -15.19
N VAL A 54 21.91 4.98 -16.43
CA VAL A 54 23.03 5.13 -17.38
C VAL A 54 22.88 6.37 -18.28
N GLY A 55 21.83 7.15 -18.04
CA GLY A 55 21.57 8.41 -18.73
C GLY A 55 20.83 8.30 -20.06
N ARG A 56 20.36 7.11 -20.45
CA ARG A 56 19.52 6.94 -21.64
C ARG A 56 18.13 7.50 -21.39
N GLU A 57 17.60 8.20 -22.38
CA GLU A 57 16.26 8.78 -22.36
C GLU A 57 15.35 8.11 -23.38
N GLY A 58 14.06 8.06 -23.07
CA GLY A 58 13.02 7.60 -23.98
C GLY A 58 11.66 7.59 -23.30
N ILE A 59 10.68 7.04 -23.99
CA ILE A 59 9.29 7.05 -23.58
C ILE A 59 8.96 5.81 -22.74
N ILE A 60 8.25 6.01 -21.62
CA ILE A 60 7.85 4.95 -20.69
C ILE A 60 6.36 5.05 -20.37
N PRO A 61 5.67 3.92 -20.18
CA PRO A 61 4.26 3.92 -19.82
C PRO A 61 4.07 4.13 -18.30
N ALA A 62 3.19 5.06 -17.93
CA ALA A 62 2.95 5.48 -16.55
C ALA A 62 2.50 4.33 -15.65
N ASN A 63 1.67 3.42 -16.18
CA ASN A 63 1.15 2.27 -15.44
C ASN A 63 2.21 1.19 -15.15
N TYR A 64 3.39 1.24 -15.77
CA TYR A 64 4.49 0.31 -15.52
C TYR A 64 5.41 0.77 -14.39
N VAL A 65 5.24 1.99 -13.90
CA VAL A 65 6.08 2.55 -12.85
C VAL A 65 5.25 3.03 -11.68
N GLN A 66 5.91 3.26 -10.55
CA GLN A 66 5.32 3.81 -9.34
C GLN A 66 6.21 4.95 -8.84
N LYS A 67 5.61 6.11 -8.57
CA LYS A 67 6.33 7.24 -7.98
C LYS A 67 6.96 6.82 -6.65
N ARG A 68 8.25 7.12 -6.49
CA ARG A 68 8.99 6.93 -5.25
C ARG A 68 8.87 8.19 -4.42
N GLU A 69 8.22 8.09 -3.27
CA GLU A 69 8.07 9.21 -2.33
C GLU A 69 8.66 8.84 -0.97
N GLY A 70 9.19 9.83 -0.26
CA GLY A 70 9.63 9.63 1.12
C GLY A 70 8.45 9.27 2.02
N VAL A 71 8.63 8.24 2.86
CA VAL A 71 7.61 7.85 3.85
C VAL A 71 7.58 8.90 4.97
N LYS A 72 6.56 9.77 4.96
CA LYS A 72 6.39 10.84 5.97
C LYS A 72 5.80 10.36 7.30
N ALA A 73 5.48 9.08 7.42
CA ALA A 73 4.76 8.53 8.56
C ALA A 73 5.58 8.52 9.87
N GLY A 74 6.90 8.72 9.83
CA GLY A 74 7.75 8.85 11.02
C GLY A 74 7.48 7.75 12.05
N THR A 75 7.24 8.15 13.31
CA THR A 75 6.91 7.25 14.43
C THR A 75 5.49 6.66 14.39
N LYS A 76 4.62 7.13 13.48
CA LYS A 76 3.26 6.57 13.28
C LYS A 76 3.23 5.39 12.30
N LEU A 77 4.39 4.99 11.76
CA LEU A 77 4.47 3.82 10.90
C LEU A 77 4.34 2.54 11.75
N SER A 78 3.19 1.88 11.66
CA SER A 78 2.97 0.57 12.27
C SER A 78 2.92 -0.50 11.19
N LEU A 79 3.60 -1.63 11.42
CA LEU A 79 3.46 -2.83 10.59
C LEU A 79 2.11 -3.53 10.80
N MET A 80 1.41 -3.20 11.89
CA MET A 80 0.10 -3.73 12.25
C MET A 80 -0.85 -2.56 12.56
N PRO A 81 -1.26 -1.76 11.56
CA PRO A 81 -2.15 -0.62 11.79
C PRO A 81 -3.53 -1.05 12.33
N TRP A 82 -3.90 -2.31 12.14
CA TRP A 82 -5.11 -2.96 12.64
C TRP A 82 -4.95 -3.56 14.05
N PHE A 83 -3.77 -3.47 14.68
CA PHE A 83 -3.55 -3.99 16.03
C PHE A 83 -3.68 -2.86 17.06
N HIS A 84 -4.64 -3.00 17.98
CA HIS A 84 -4.99 -1.97 18.95
C HIS A 84 -4.51 -2.29 20.37
N GLY A 85 -3.78 -3.39 20.57
CA GLY A 85 -3.27 -3.79 21.89
C GLY A 85 -4.39 -4.04 22.90
N LYS A 86 -4.24 -3.49 24.10
CA LYS A 86 -5.14 -3.70 25.25
C LYS A 86 -6.37 -2.81 25.20
N ILE A 87 -7.30 -3.14 24.31
CA ILE A 87 -8.65 -2.56 24.30
C ILE A 87 -9.69 -3.58 24.75
N THR A 88 -10.79 -3.10 25.33
CA THR A 88 -11.91 -3.95 25.74
C THR A 88 -12.76 -4.38 24.54
N ARG A 89 -13.67 -5.34 24.76
CA ARG A 89 -14.63 -5.77 23.74
C ARG A 89 -15.50 -4.59 23.28
N GLU A 90 -15.99 -3.79 24.22
CA GLU A 90 -16.88 -2.66 23.97
C GLU A 90 -16.15 -1.54 23.22
N GLN A 91 -14.87 -1.31 23.54
CA GLN A 91 -14.03 -0.38 22.78
C GLN A 91 -13.84 -0.83 21.33
N ALA A 92 -13.67 -2.14 21.09
CA ALA A 92 -13.59 -2.67 19.74
C ALA A 92 -14.91 -2.49 18.96
N GLU A 93 -16.05 -2.75 19.59
CA GLU A 93 -17.37 -2.55 18.98
C GLU A 93 -17.59 -1.08 18.58
N ARG A 94 -17.15 -0.12 19.42
CA ARG A 94 -17.20 1.32 19.09
C ARG A 94 -16.27 1.72 17.93
N LEU A 95 -15.09 1.12 17.84
CA LEU A 95 -14.13 1.40 16.77
C LEU A 95 -14.56 0.81 15.41
N LEU A 96 -15.39 -0.23 15.43
CA LEU A 96 -15.97 -0.86 14.25
C LEU A 96 -17.33 -0.28 13.84
N TYR A 97 -17.68 0.88 14.40
CA TYR A 97 -18.85 1.67 14.02
C TYR A 97 -18.42 2.89 13.16
N PRO A 98 -19.15 3.22 12.09
CA PRO A 98 -20.36 2.58 11.57
C PRO A 98 -20.10 1.18 10.99
N PRO A 99 -21.11 0.30 10.92
CA PRO A 99 -20.92 -1.05 10.39
C PRO A 99 -20.46 -1.02 8.93
N GLU A 100 -19.34 -1.66 8.67
CA GLU A 100 -18.75 -1.82 7.34
C GLU A 100 -18.29 -3.27 7.19
N THR A 101 -18.94 -4.03 6.31
CA THR A 101 -18.62 -5.45 6.11
C THR A 101 -17.15 -5.60 5.71
N GLY A 102 -16.41 -6.35 6.52
CA GLY A 102 -14.98 -6.60 6.34
C GLY A 102 -14.06 -5.66 7.13
N LEU A 103 -14.58 -4.60 7.75
CA LEU A 103 -13.80 -3.78 8.67
C LEU A 103 -13.43 -4.61 9.91
N PHE A 104 -12.16 -4.60 10.29
CA PHE A 104 -11.66 -5.44 11.37
C PHE A 104 -10.57 -4.76 12.20
N LEU A 105 -10.32 -5.32 13.38
CA LEU A 105 -9.16 -5.02 14.20
C LEU A 105 -8.76 -6.25 15.02
N VAL A 106 -7.52 -6.25 15.51
CA VAL A 106 -7.03 -7.25 16.48
C VAL A 106 -6.70 -6.54 17.79
N ARG A 107 -7.07 -7.19 18.89
CA ARG A 107 -6.78 -6.75 20.26
C ARG A 107 -6.23 -7.89 21.09
N GLU A 108 -5.61 -7.58 22.22
CA GLU A 108 -5.29 -8.57 23.24
C GLU A 108 -6.58 -9.13 23.86
N SER A 109 -6.58 -10.42 24.15
CA SER A 109 -7.70 -11.09 24.79
C SER A 109 -7.76 -10.71 26.27
N THR A 110 -8.89 -10.15 26.68
CA THR A 110 -9.16 -9.81 28.09
C THR A 110 -9.48 -11.03 28.94
N ASN A 111 -10.03 -12.08 28.32
CA ASN A 111 -10.53 -13.28 29.00
C ASN A 111 -9.47 -14.38 29.07
N TYR A 112 -8.50 -14.35 28.16
CA TYR A 112 -7.44 -15.35 28.05
C TYR A 112 -6.10 -14.63 27.92
N PRO A 113 -5.43 -14.31 29.05
CA PRO A 113 -4.15 -13.61 29.03
C PRO A 113 -3.12 -14.32 28.13
N GLY A 114 -2.48 -13.55 27.25
CA GLY A 114 -1.52 -14.04 26.25
C GLY A 114 -2.13 -14.32 24.87
N ASP A 115 -3.45 -14.54 24.79
CA ASP A 115 -4.15 -14.70 23.51
C ASP A 115 -4.55 -13.35 22.90
N TYR A 116 -5.02 -13.42 21.65
CA TYR A 116 -5.57 -12.29 20.93
C TYR A 116 -7.03 -12.51 20.55
N THR A 117 -7.69 -11.47 20.06
CA THR A 117 -9.05 -11.54 19.52
C THR A 117 -9.10 -10.74 18.24
N LEU A 118 -9.52 -11.39 17.15
CA LEU A 118 -9.91 -10.75 15.90
C LEU A 118 -11.37 -10.31 16.00
N CYS A 119 -11.62 -9.02 15.83
CA CYS A 119 -12.96 -8.44 15.82
C CYS A 119 -13.29 -8.05 14.37
N VAL A 120 -14.39 -8.55 13.81
CA VAL A 120 -14.79 -8.29 12.41
C VAL A 120 -16.21 -7.77 12.36
N SER A 121 -16.44 -6.65 11.70
CA SER A 121 -17.78 -6.17 11.37
C SER A 121 -18.29 -6.93 10.15
N CYS A 122 -19.40 -7.64 10.30
CA CYS A 122 -20.04 -8.43 9.26
C CYS A 122 -21.56 -8.34 9.43
N GLU A 123 -22.28 -8.01 8.35
CA GLU A 123 -23.76 -8.00 8.34
C GLU A 123 -24.38 -7.16 9.48
N GLY A 124 -23.75 -6.02 9.80
CA GLY A 124 -24.24 -5.10 10.84
C GLY A 124 -23.90 -5.50 12.28
N LYS A 125 -23.13 -6.58 12.48
CA LYS A 125 -22.72 -7.09 13.79
C LYS A 125 -21.20 -7.24 13.87
N VAL A 126 -20.65 -7.06 15.06
CA VAL A 126 -19.24 -7.36 15.34
C VAL A 126 -19.11 -8.80 15.85
N GLU A 127 -18.42 -9.62 15.08
CA GLU A 127 -18.02 -10.97 15.45
C GLU A 127 -16.64 -10.97 16.10
N HIS A 128 -16.43 -11.83 17.11
CA HIS A 128 -15.18 -11.90 17.87
C HIS A 128 -14.61 -13.31 17.86
N TYR A 129 -13.46 -13.49 17.21
CA TYR A 129 -12.76 -14.74 17.07
C TYR A 129 -11.52 -14.75 17.96
N ARG A 130 -11.42 -15.71 18.88
CA ARG A 130 -10.23 -15.92 19.70
C ARG A 130 -9.09 -16.43 18.82
N ILE A 131 -7.90 -15.87 18.99
CA ILE A 131 -6.66 -16.38 18.41
C ILE A 131 -5.80 -16.85 19.58
N MET A 132 -5.59 -18.15 19.69
CA MET A 132 -4.79 -18.73 20.76
C MET A 132 -3.31 -18.55 20.45
N TYR A 133 -2.54 -18.09 21.44
CA TYR A 133 -1.09 -18.00 21.34
C TYR A 133 -0.44 -19.04 22.24
N HIS A 134 0.11 -20.08 21.62
CA HIS A 134 0.74 -21.19 22.34
C HIS A 134 1.95 -21.72 21.57
N ALA A 135 3.03 -22.02 22.29
CA ALA A 135 4.28 -22.54 21.71
C ALA A 135 4.79 -21.73 20.51
N SER A 136 4.77 -20.38 20.64
CA SER A 136 5.17 -19.44 19.59
C SER A 136 4.38 -19.57 18.28
N LYS A 137 3.14 -20.09 18.35
CA LYS A 137 2.21 -20.20 17.22
C LYS A 137 0.88 -19.56 17.54
N LEU A 138 0.19 -19.12 16.48
CA LEU A 138 -1.18 -18.65 16.50
C LEU A 138 -2.08 -19.76 15.94
N SER A 139 -3.19 -20.06 16.61
CA SER A 139 -4.19 -21.06 16.20
C SER A 139 -5.61 -20.63 16.53
#